data_AF-L8LM61-F1
#
_entry.id   AF-L8LM61-F1
#
_cell.length_a   1.000
_cell.length_b   1.000
_cell.length_c   1.000
_cell.angle_alpha   90.00
_cell.angle_beta   90.00
_cell.angle_gamma   90.00
#
_symmetry.space_group_name_H-M   'P 1'
#
loop_
_entity.id
_entity.type
_entity.pdbx_description
1 polymer ?
#
loop_
_entity_poly.entity_id
_entity_poly.type
_entity_poly.pdbx_seq_one_letter_code
_entity_poly.pdbx_strand_id
1 'polypeptide(L)'
;MIMIQSRSKLLKSSLIAIQVGLFLISQHTFFPTSSPAQQSFSLPKPVKPVPPPAQLPRPTFGIGNPIPNQNPPVTEENISRQFSVYRLDVDDVVSVNVEQFPEFNFIGPIDSEGNILVPILGRVSIAGLTLEEVETKISVELGNRFLLTEPVVFAVLATPRPVRVTLIGEVSRPGFYTVDSTTLLSDILSFSGGTTNTADLRNVIVRRSLSDGSVIEQRIDLYTPLITGSNVPKVPLQGGDTVIVSRLEIGDDQDYDRVLISRSTLPVQEITVRLLAPVQPSGQVLQNLVLPNGSDFLDIIAAVPLADVLRVNVTDVTLLRFDPERGRVITQSLNIRAILNGDLSYVVPLQEGDVVVVGRTLLGKVFAAFNVLTQPIRDLESFWRVFNRGF
;
A
#
# COMPACT_ATOMS: atom_id res chain seq x y z
N MET A 1 -15.77 -71.54 53.64
CA MET A 1 -15.30 -72.61 52.74
C MET A 1 -14.17 -72.05 51.86
N ILE A 2 -12.91 -72.30 52.26
CA ILE A 2 -11.65 -72.51 51.50
C ILE A 2 -11.42 -71.67 50.20
N MET A 3 -10.51 -70.68 50.14
CA MET A 3 -9.05 -70.73 49.76
C MET A 3 -8.74 -71.26 48.34
N ILE A 4 -8.29 -70.44 47.38
CA ILE A 4 -6.88 -70.05 47.03
C ILE A 4 -6.17 -71.01 46.02
N GLN A 5 -5.55 -70.41 44.97
CA GLN A 5 -4.39 -70.86 44.14
C GLN A 5 -4.64 -72.03 43.13
N SER A 6 -3.94 -72.23 41.99
CA SER A 6 -2.80 -71.60 41.29
C SER A 6 -2.31 -72.51 40.15
N ARG A 7 -1.73 -71.93 39.07
CA ARG A 7 -0.70 -72.48 38.13
C ARG A 7 -1.06 -73.73 37.29
N SER A 8 -0.54 -74.04 36.10
CA SER A 8 0.57 -73.64 35.20
C SER A 8 0.34 -74.36 33.84
N LYS A 9 0.75 -73.85 32.66
CA LYS A 9 2.01 -74.15 31.93
C LYS A 9 1.92 -73.48 30.53
N LEU A 10 2.84 -72.58 30.15
CA LEU A 10 4.08 -72.77 29.34
C LEU A 10 3.87 -72.84 27.80
N LEU A 11 4.40 -71.84 27.05
CA LEU A 11 5.46 -72.06 26.03
C LEU A 11 6.17 -70.75 25.55
N LYS A 12 7.46 -70.68 25.86
CA LYS A 12 8.66 -70.26 25.10
C LYS A 12 8.85 -68.81 24.56
N SER A 13 9.80 -68.19 25.24
CA SER A 13 10.65 -67.01 25.00
C SER A 13 11.80 -67.22 24.01
N SER A 14 12.34 -66.13 23.45
CA SER A 14 13.80 -65.93 23.37
C SER A 14 14.16 -64.44 23.22
N LEU A 15 14.86 -63.93 24.23
CA LEU A 15 15.59 -62.67 24.27
C LEU A 15 16.92 -63.01 24.94
N ILE A 16 18.05 -62.78 24.29
CA ILE A 16 19.38 -62.92 24.92
C ILE A 16 20.26 -61.74 24.51
N ALA A 17 20.75 -61.06 25.53
CA ALA A 17 21.73 -60.00 25.54
C ALA A 17 23.18 -60.55 25.45
N ILE A 18 24.16 -59.71 25.82
CA ILE A 18 25.56 -60.04 26.19
C ILE A 18 26.54 -59.88 25.00
N GLN A 19 27.76 -59.30 25.06
CA GLN A 19 28.70 -58.92 26.13
C GLN A 19 29.64 -57.79 25.65
N VAL A 20 30.18 -57.03 26.61
CA VAL A 20 31.35 -56.16 26.44
C VAL A 20 32.63 -56.99 26.51
N GLY A 21 33.58 -56.78 25.59
CA GLY A 21 34.89 -57.42 25.58
C GLY A 21 35.93 -56.63 24.78
N LEU A 22 36.90 -56.08 25.51
CA LEU A 22 38.07 -55.31 25.07
C LEU A 22 39.11 -56.23 24.39
N PHE A 23 39.68 -55.87 23.23
CA PHE A 23 41.05 -56.25 22.85
C PHE A 23 41.60 -55.35 21.73
N LEU A 24 42.76 -54.74 22.00
CA LEU A 24 43.65 -54.09 21.04
C LEU A 24 44.26 -55.11 20.09
N ILE A 25 44.49 -54.76 18.82
CA ILE A 25 45.75 -54.98 18.07
C ILE A 25 45.71 -54.14 16.78
N SER A 26 46.79 -53.39 16.60
CA SER A 26 47.19 -52.61 15.43
C SER A 26 47.30 -53.48 14.17
N GLN A 27 46.85 -52.97 13.01
CA GLN A 27 47.58 -53.08 11.74
C GLN A 27 47.28 -51.86 10.85
N HIS A 28 48.35 -51.14 10.53
CA HIS A 28 48.40 -50.08 9.54
C HIS A 28 48.11 -50.62 8.14
N THR A 29 47.14 -50.03 7.44
CA THR A 29 47.19 -49.93 5.98
C THR A 29 46.86 -48.51 5.57
N PHE A 30 47.76 -47.98 4.75
CA PHE A 30 47.81 -46.61 4.24
C PHE A 30 46.59 -46.30 3.37
N PHE A 31 45.92 -45.18 3.64
CA PHE A 31 45.04 -44.53 2.67
C PHE A 31 45.80 -43.35 2.04
N PRO A 32 45.85 -43.25 0.70
CA PRO A 32 46.49 -42.13 0.03
C PRO A 32 45.68 -40.85 0.22
N THR A 33 46.34 -39.82 0.74
CA THR A 33 45.87 -38.45 0.80
C THR A 33 45.78 -37.89 -0.63
N SER A 34 44.56 -37.66 -1.12
CA SER A 34 44.37 -36.80 -2.29
C SER A 34 44.50 -35.35 -1.82
N SER A 35 45.55 -34.70 -2.32
CA SER A 35 45.85 -33.29 -2.11
C SER A 35 44.79 -32.42 -2.79
N PRO A 36 44.13 -31.46 -2.10
CA PRO A 36 43.33 -30.47 -2.78
C PRO A 36 44.26 -29.52 -3.55
N ALA A 37 44.06 -29.46 -4.86
CA ALA A 37 44.76 -28.56 -5.76
C ALA A 37 44.64 -27.11 -5.26
N GLN A 38 45.79 -26.48 -5.02
CA GLN A 38 45.90 -25.04 -4.82
C GLN A 38 45.45 -24.32 -6.09
N GLN A 39 44.21 -23.84 -6.10
CA GLN A 39 43.82 -22.76 -7.02
C GLN A 39 44.51 -21.49 -6.55
N SER A 40 45.51 -21.06 -7.32
CA SER A 40 46.12 -19.75 -7.19
C SER A 40 45.07 -18.68 -7.49
N PHE A 41 44.60 -18.00 -6.45
CA PHE A 41 43.85 -16.75 -6.61
C PHE A 41 44.79 -15.71 -7.22
N SER A 42 44.58 -15.41 -8.50
CA SER A 42 45.20 -14.24 -9.12
C SER A 42 44.46 -12.99 -8.62
N LEU A 43 45.24 -12.02 -8.12
CA LEU A 43 44.72 -10.71 -7.73
C LEU A 43 44.01 -10.04 -8.92
N PRO A 44 42.83 -9.44 -8.73
CA PRO A 44 42.19 -8.67 -9.79
C PRO A 44 43.10 -7.50 -10.20
N LYS A 45 43.23 -7.29 -11.51
CA LYS A 45 43.98 -6.15 -12.07
C LYS A 45 43.43 -4.83 -11.50
N PRO A 46 44.27 -3.84 -11.17
CA PRO A 46 43.79 -2.55 -10.67
C PRO A 46 42.86 -1.91 -11.70
N VAL A 47 41.64 -1.59 -11.25
CA VAL A 47 40.67 -0.80 -12.01
C VAL A 47 41.27 0.60 -12.20
N LYS A 48 41.38 1.06 -13.45
CA LYS A 48 41.81 2.43 -13.74
C LYS A 48 40.84 3.40 -13.04
N PRO A 49 41.32 4.50 -12.42
CA PRO A 49 40.44 5.49 -11.82
C PRO A 49 39.46 6.00 -12.86
N VAL A 50 38.16 5.96 -12.54
CA VAL A 50 37.12 6.64 -13.31
C VAL A 50 37.44 8.14 -13.25
N PRO A 51 37.54 8.86 -14.38
CA PRO A 51 37.76 10.30 -14.36
C PRO A 51 36.59 10.99 -13.62
N PRO A 52 36.85 12.10 -12.91
CA PRO A 52 35.79 12.87 -12.26
C PRO A 52 34.70 13.27 -13.27
N PRO A 53 33.43 13.40 -12.86
CA PRO A 53 32.39 13.95 -13.72
C PRO A 53 32.85 15.28 -14.31
N ALA A 54 32.64 15.49 -15.61
CA ALA A 54 32.92 16.77 -16.24
C ALA A 54 32.18 17.87 -15.48
N GLN A 55 32.91 18.86 -14.96
CA GLN A 55 32.31 20.03 -14.33
C GLN A 55 31.42 20.72 -15.38
N LEU A 56 30.15 20.92 -15.04
CA LEU A 56 29.24 21.73 -15.86
C LEU A 56 29.88 23.11 -16.09
N PRO A 57 29.82 23.65 -17.32
CA PRO A 57 30.41 24.96 -17.60
C PRO A 57 29.78 26.01 -16.68
N ARG A 58 30.62 26.83 -16.05
CA ARG A 58 30.16 27.98 -15.28
C ARG A 58 29.37 28.91 -16.22
N PRO A 59 28.15 29.34 -15.88
CA PRO A 59 27.40 30.25 -16.72
C PRO A 59 28.15 31.58 -16.86
N THR A 60 28.64 31.87 -18.07
CA THR A 60 29.18 33.16 -18.43
C THR A 60 28.03 34.09 -18.81
N PHE A 61 27.73 35.04 -17.92
CA PHE A 61 26.79 36.11 -18.22
C PHE A 61 27.51 37.18 -19.06
N GLY A 62 27.48 37.01 -20.39
CA GLY A 62 27.87 38.05 -21.32
C GLY A 62 26.84 39.19 -21.34
N ILE A 63 27.33 40.43 -21.35
CA ILE A 63 26.50 41.62 -21.55
C ILE A 63 25.96 41.55 -22.98
N GLY A 64 24.68 41.23 -23.14
CA GLY A 64 24.01 41.09 -24.44
C GLY A 64 23.00 39.94 -24.53
N ASN A 65 22.95 39.04 -23.56
CA ASN A 65 21.87 38.05 -23.51
C ASN A 65 20.59 38.72 -23.00
N PRO A 66 19.50 38.76 -23.79
CA PRO A 66 18.22 39.24 -23.29
C PRO A 66 17.81 38.41 -22.08
N ILE A 67 17.25 39.08 -21.07
CA ILE A 67 16.67 38.42 -19.89
C ILE A 67 15.69 37.35 -20.40
N PRO A 68 15.93 36.05 -20.16
CA PRO A 68 14.99 35.02 -20.54
C PRO A 68 13.65 35.31 -19.90
N ASN A 69 12.58 35.18 -20.68
CA ASN A 69 11.20 35.34 -20.24
C ASN A 69 10.99 34.61 -18.90
N GLN A 70 10.51 35.32 -17.86
CA GLN A 70 10.54 34.86 -16.47
C GLN A 70 9.63 33.67 -16.14
N ASN A 71 8.89 33.15 -17.11
CA ASN A 71 8.26 31.83 -17.03
C ASN A 71 8.88 30.92 -18.09
N PRO A 72 9.97 30.19 -17.77
CA PRO A 72 10.34 29.06 -18.61
C PRO A 72 9.13 28.12 -18.77
N PRO A 73 8.95 27.47 -19.94
CA PRO A 73 7.94 26.43 -20.06
C PRO A 73 8.15 25.44 -18.91
N VAL A 74 7.06 25.08 -18.24
CA VAL A 74 7.09 24.10 -17.16
C VAL A 74 7.45 22.76 -17.79
N THR A 75 8.75 22.45 -17.84
CA THR A 75 9.26 21.16 -18.35
C THR A 75 8.87 20.05 -17.37
N GLU A 76 8.56 18.85 -17.87
CA GLU A 76 8.26 17.66 -17.03
C GLU A 76 9.32 17.40 -15.95
N GLU A 77 10.58 17.75 -16.23
CA GLU A 77 11.68 17.67 -15.26
C GLU A 77 11.51 18.65 -14.09
N ASN A 78 11.05 19.87 -14.34
CA ASN A 78 10.78 20.87 -13.30
C ASN A 78 9.57 20.48 -12.44
N ILE A 79 8.52 19.92 -13.06
CA ILE A 79 7.35 19.37 -12.34
C ILE A 79 7.81 18.25 -11.42
N SER A 80 8.54 17.28 -11.96
CA SER A 80 9.02 16.11 -11.20
C SER A 80 9.86 16.51 -9.99
N ARG A 81 10.73 17.52 -10.11
CA ARG A 81 11.51 18.06 -8.97
C ARG A 81 10.63 18.69 -7.90
N GLN A 82 9.55 19.39 -8.25
CA GLN A 82 8.62 19.96 -7.26
C GLN A 82 7.89 18.89 -6.45
N PHE A 83 7.71 17.70 -7.00
CA PHE A 83 7.06 16.58 -6.33
C PHE A 83 8.02 15.57 -5.71
N SER A 84 9.34 15.72 -5.86
CA SER A 84 10.33 14.76 -5.34
C SER A 84 11.03 15.23 -4.07
N VAL A 85 10.93 16.52 -3.72
CA VAL A 85 11.72 17.11 -2.62
C VAL A 85 10.80 17.78 -1.62
N TYR A 86 10.92 17.36 -0.37
CA TYR A 86 10.28 18.03 0.75
C TYR A 86 10.93 19.40 1.00
N ARG A 87 10.12 20.44 1.10
CA ARG A 87 10.55 21.79 1.44
C ARG A 87 9.84 22.24 2.70
N LEU A 88 10.61 22.84 3.59
CA LEU A 88 10.13 23.39 4.86
C LEU A 88 9.14 24.51 4.62
N ASP A 89 8.20 24.68 5.53
CA ASP A 89 7.16 25.70 5.43
C ASP A 89 6.66 26.07 6.83
N VAL A 90 5.76 27.06 6.89
CA VAL A 90 5.12 27.52 8.12
C VAL A 90 4.56 26.33 8.92
N ASP A 91 4.67 26.40 10.24
CA ASP A 91 4.26 25.36 11.22
C ASP A 91 5.14 24.10 11.28
N ASP A 92 6.10 23.91 10.38
CA ASP A 92 7.11 22.85 10.57
C ASP A 92 7.99 23.16 11.78
N VAL A 93 8.30 22.14 12.59
CA VAL A 93 9.24 22.25 13.70
C VAL A 93 10.57 21.64 13.29
N VAL A 94 11.62 22.45 13.34
CA VAL A 94 12.99 22.04 13.00
C VAL A 94 13.82 21.99 14.27
N SER A 95 14.57 20.91 14.43
CA SER A 95 15.61 20.78 15.46
C SER A 95 16.97 20.90 14.81
N VAL A 96 17.79 21.79 15.32
CA VAL A 96 19.14 22.04 14.81
C VAL A 96 20.15 21.76 15.92
N ASN A 97 21.15 20.96 15.59
CA ASN A 97 22.31 20.68 16.42
C ASN A 97 23.56 21.25 15.75
N VAL A 98 24.32 22.06 16.49
CA VAL A 98 25.60 22.60 16.05
C VAL A 98 26.70 21.82 16.77
N GLU A 99 27.51 21.09 16.01
CA GLU A 99 28.55 20.25 16.57
C GLU A 99 29.56 21.12 17.33
N GLN A 100 30.00 20.66 18.51
CA GLN A 100 30.94 21.37 19.40
C GLN A 100 30.43 22.67 20.03
N PHE A 101 29.26 23.18 19.65
CA PHE A 101 28.70 24.43 20.17
C PHE A 101 27.23 24.28 20.62
N PRO A 102 26.98 23.55 21.74
CA PRO A 102 25.63 23.24 22.20
C PRO A 102 24.80 24.48 22.58
N GLU A 103 25.42 25.62 22.85
CA GLU A 103 24.78 26.90 23.11
C GLU A 103 24.00 27.45 21.90
N PHE A 104 24.29 26.97 20.68
CA PHE A 104 23.52 27.31 19.47
C PHE A 104 22.51 26.23 19.08
N ASN A 105 22.35 25.17 19.87
CA ASN A 105 21.31 24.18 19.61
C ASN A 105 19.93 24.79 19.87
N PHE A 106 18.99 24.53 18.98
CA PHE A 106 17.61 24.97 19.16
C PHE A 106 16.63 24.00 18.52
N ILE A 107 15.40 24.08 18.99
CA ILE A 107 14.24 23.45 18.39
C ILE A 107 13.11 24.49 18.39
N GLY A 108 12.46 24.67 17.24
CA GLY A 108 11.40 25.66 17.14
C GLY A 108 10.57 25.54 15.87
N PRO A 109 9.34 26.06 15.89
CA PRO A 109 8.49 26.14 14.71
C PRO A 109 8.95 27.24 13.75
N ILE A 110 8.63 27.07 12.47
CA ILE A 110 8.68 28.12 11.46
C ILE A 110 7.45 29.03 11.65
N ASP A 111 7.70 30.32 11.84
CA ASP A 111 6.67 31.34 12.03
C ASP A 111 5.89 31.66 10.74
N SER A 112 4.83 32.45 10.87
CA SER A 112 3.96 32.87 9.76
C SER A 112 4.68 33.66 8.66
N GLU A 113 5.84 34.23 8.97
CA GLU A 113 6.68 34.95 8.01
C GLU A 113 7.73 34.04 7.36
N GLY A 114 7.71 32.74 7.65
CA GLY A 114 8.63 31.74 7.10
C GLY A 114 10.02 31.73 7.75
N ASN A 115 10.14 32.26 8.97
CA ASN A 115 11.39 32.33 9.71
C ASN A 115 11.40 31.38 10.91
N ILE A 116 12.59 31.05 11.37
CA ILE A 116 12.81 30.34 12.63
C ILE A 116 13.62 31.22 13.58
N LEU A 117 13.32 31.13 14.88
CA LEU A 117 14.10 31.82 15.91
C LEU A 117 15.34 31.01 16.25
N VAL A 118 16.50 31.53 15.85
CA VAL A 118 17.81 30.96 16.14
C VAL A 118 18.45 31.73 17.30
N PRO A 119 18.97 31.06 18.34
CA PRO A 119 19.72 31.71 19.41
C PRO A 119 20.84 32.59 18.84
N ILE A 120 20.95 33.82 19.33
CA ILE A 120 21.97 34.82 18.97
C ILE A 120 21.82 35.39 17.54
N LEU A 121 21.46 34.57 16.55
CA LEU A 121 21.19 34.99 15.16
C LEU A 121 19.83 35.71 15.00
N GLY A 122 18.87 35.47 15.90
CA GLY A 122 17.53 36.01 15.80
C GLY A 122 16.70 35.28 14.75
N ARG A 123 15.90 36.01 13.98
CA ARG A 123 15.02 35.40 12.95
C ARG A 123 15.81 35.07 11.69
N VAL A 124 15.76 33.82 11.26
CA VAL A 124 16.38 33.33 10.03
C VAL A 124 15.30 32.76 9.11
N SER A 125 15.20 33.27 7.88
CA SER A 125 14.25 32.77 6.88
C SER A 125 14.65 31.37 6.40
N ILE A 126 13.76 30.38 6.59
CA ILE A 126 14.01 28.98 6.21
C ILE A 126 12.85 28.31 5.46
N ALA A 127 11.68 28.96 5.36
CA ALA A 127 10.60 28.46 4.52
C ALA A 127 11.03 28.35 3.04
N GLY A 128 10.59 27.29 2.39
CA GLY A 128 10.97 26.90 1.03
C GLY A 128 12.31 26.18 0.92
N LEU A 129 13.13 26.12 1.99
CA LEU A 129 14.42 25.44 1.98
C LEU A 129 14.28 23.95 2.29
N THR A 130 15.23 23.15 1.80
CA THR A 130 15.47 21.80 2.31
C THR A 130 16.23 21.84 3.63
N LEU A 131 16.25 20.72 4.37
CA LEU A 131 17.05 20.62 5.61
C LEU A 131 18.55 20.88 5.35
N GLU A 132 19.10 20.36 4.25
CA GLU A 132 20.50 20.57 3.85
C GLU A 132 20.80 22.05 3.52
N GLU A 133 19.86 22.73 2.86
CA GLU A 133 19.95 24.17 2.59
C GLU A 133 19.92 24.98 3.90
N VAL A 134 19.13 24.53 4.89
CA VAL A 134 19.10 25.13 6.24
C VAL A 134 20.40 24.92 6.99
N GLU A 135 20.95 23.71 6.99
CA GLU A 135 22.27 23.39 7.61
C GLU A 135 23.35 24.32 7.07
N THR A 136 23.44 24.41 5.75
CA THR A 136 24.39 25.28 5.05
C THR A 136 24.19 26.74 5.44
N LYS A 137 22.95 27.24 5.42
CA LYS A 137 22.62 28.62 5.75
C LYS A 137 23.00 28.99 7.18
N ILE A 138 22.66 28.14 8.15
CA ILE A 138 22.96 28.38 9.55
C ILE A 138 24.47 28.31 9.81
N SER A 139 25.17 27.33 9.21
CA SER A 139 26.62 27.19 9.32
C SER A 139 27.34 28.47 8.87
N VAL A 140 26.97 28.98 7.69
CA VAL A 140 27.55 30.21 7.11
C VAL A 140 27.24 31.44 7.98
N GLU A 141 26.00 31.59 8.47
CA GLU A 141 25.61 32.74 9.29
C GLU A 141 26.29 32.75 10.68
N LEU A 142 26.44 31.57 11.30
CA LEU A 142 27.20 31.43 12.55
C LEU A 142 28.69 31.69 12.33
N GLY A 143 29.28 31.11 11.28
CA GLY A 143 30.68 31.25 10.91
C GLY A 143 31.11 32.68 10.56
N ASN A 144 30.20 33.49 10.00
CA ASN A 144 30.54 34.86 9.62
C ASN A 144 30.36 35.88 10.76
N ARG A 145 29.40 35.65 11.67
CA ARG A 145 28.99 36.65 12.66
C ARG A 145 29.47 36.37 14.09
N PHE A 146 29.68 35.11 14.45
CA PHE A 146 29.90 34.71 15.84
C PHE A 146 31.06 33.73 16.05
N LEU A 147 31.32 32.87 15.08
CA LEU A 147 32.41 31.91 15.13
C LEU A 147 33.56 32.37 14.22
N LEU A 148 34.78 31.91 14.48
CA LEU A 148 35.94 32.21 13.62
C LEU A 148 36.01 31.27 12.40
N THR A 149 35.15 30.25 12.35
CA THR A 149 35.06 29.23 11.32
C THR A 149 33.60 28.77 11.16
N GLU A 150 33.25 28.21 10.00
CA GLU A 150 31.96 27.56 9.76
C GLU A 150 31.85 26.27 10.59
N PRO A 151 30.85 26.14 11.49
CA PRO A 151 30.66 24.92 12.28
C PRO A 151 29.92 23.86 11.47
N VAL A 152 30.02 22.60 11.89
CA VAL A 152 29.18 21.52 11.36
C VAL A 152 27.79 21.63 11.98
N VAL A 153 26.75 21.67 11.14
CA VAL A 153 25.36 21.84 11.57
C VAL A 153 24.54 20.66 11.04
N PHE A 154 23.69 20.09 11.90
CA PHE A 154 22.73 19.05 11.56
C PHE A 154 21.31 19.55 11.82
N ALA A 155 20.44 19.47 10.82
CA ALA A 155 19.04 19.86 10.92
C ALA A 155 18.15 18.65 10.66
N VAL A 156 17.14 18.48 11.51
CA VAL A 156 16.11 17.45 11.36
C VAL A 156 14.73 18.06 11.46
N LEU A 157 13.80 17.58 10.65
CA LEU A 157 12.38 17.89 10.80
C LEU A 157 11.87 17.13 12.04
N ALA A 158 11.68 17.85 13.13
CA ALA A 158 11.24 17.29 14.40
C ALA A 158 9.74 17.06 14.44
N THR A 159 8.95 17.95 13.84
CA THR A 159 7.51 17.77 13.69
C THR A 159 7.07 18.34 12.34
N PRO A 160 6.61 17.50 11.40
CA PRO A 160 6.01 17.98 10.15
C PRO A 160 4.69 18.70 10.43
N ARG A 161 4.38 19.75 9.66
CA ARG A 161 3.09 20.41 9.73
C ARG A 161 1.95 19.51 9.25
N PRO A 162 0.74 19.63 9.82
CA PRO A 162 -0.43 18.96 9.26
C PRO A 162 -0.84 19.63 7.95
N VAL A 163 -1.10 18.83 6.92
CA VAL A 163 -1.60 19.26 5.61
C VAL A 163 -2.92 18.57 5.29
N ARG A 164 -3.79 19.30 4.57
CA ARG A 164 -5.05 18.74 4.07
C ARG A 164 -4.91 18.36 2.61
N VAL A 165 -5.16 17.10 2.30
CA VAL A 165 -5.14 16.54 0.94
C VAL A 165 -6.53 16.05 0.58
N THR A 166 -6.90 16.17 -0.69
CA THR A 166 -8.15 15.63 -1.23
C THR A 166 -7.87 14.37 -2.03
N LEU A 167 -8.54 13.27 -1.72
CA LEU A 167 -8.42 12.00 -2.45
C LEU A 167 -9.76 11.65 -3.11
N ILE A 168 -9.74 11.43 -4.41
CA ILE A 168 -10.94 11.11 -5.22
C ILE A 168 -10.67 10.01 -6.24
N GLY A 169 -11.75 9.43 -6.77
CA GLY A 169 -11.70 8.41 -7.80
C GLY A 169 -11.81 6.99 -7.25
N GLU A 170 -11.10 6.05 -7.87
CA GLU A 170 -11.14 4.60 -7.61
C GLU A 170 -10.35 4.21 -6.35
N VAL A 171 -10.82 4.71 -5.21
CA VAL A 171 -10.31 4.40 -3.87
C VAL A 171 -11.43 3.89 -2.97
N SER A 172 -11.07 3.14 -1.95
CA SER A 172 -12.03 2.60 -0.98
C SER A 172 -12.85 3.69 -0.28
N ARG A 173 -12.16 4.73 0.18
CA ARG A 173 -12.76 5.85 0.92
C ARG A 173 -12.28 7.16 0.30
N PRO A 174 -13.02 7.73 -0.67
CA PRO A 174 -12.72 9.06 -1.17
C PRO A 174 -13.09 10.11 -0.11
N GLY A 175 -12.35 11.21 -0.05
CA GLY A 175 -12.60 12.27 0.92
C GLY A 175 -11.43 13.20 1.16
N PHE A 176 -11.56 13.98 2.24
CA PHE A 176 -10.52 14.88 2.71
C PHE A 176 -9.74 14.23 3.85
N TYR A 177 -8.42 14.28 3.74
CA TYR A 177 -7.50 13.70 4.70
C TYR A 177 -6.62 14.78 5.29
N THR A 178 -6.47 14.77 6.62
CA THR A 178 -5.46 15.57 7.31
C THR A 178 -4.32 14.63 7.67
N VAL A 179 -3.15 14.89 7.12
CA VAL A 179 -1.96 14.04 7.24
C VAL A 179 -0.73 14.91 7.47
N ASP A 180 0.38 14.32 7.87
CA ASP A 180 1.62 15.06 8.03
C ASP A 180 2.18 15.45 6.65
N SER A 181 2.87 16.60 6.54
CA SER A 181 3.47 17.11 5.30
C SER A 181 4.53 16.20 4.67
N THR A 182 5.03 15.21 5.42
CA THR A 182 5.95 14.16 4.93
C THR A 182 5.24 12.93 4.38
N THR A 183 3.90 12.88 4.49
CA THR A 183 3.10 11.75 4.03
C THR A 183 3.24 11.57 2.53
N LEU A 184 3.51 10.34 2.11
CA LEU A 184 3.67 10.00 0.70
C LEU A 184 2.34 9.63 0.05
N LEU A 185 2.31 9.67 -1.28
CA LEU A 185 1.19 9.16 -2.08
C LEU A 185 0.83 7.70 -1.75
N SER A 186 1.81 6.83 -1.49
CA SER A 186 1.54 5.44 -1.10
C SER A 186 0.81 5.34 0.25
N ASP A 187 1.12 6.25 1.16
CA ASP A 187 0.59 6.25 2.52
C ASP A 187 -0.87 6.71 2.51
N ILE A 188 -1.18 7.76 1.71
CA ILE A 188 -2.56 8.24 1.60
C ILE A 188 -3.48 7.19 0.98
N LEU A 189 -3.01 6.42 -0.02
CA LEU A 189 -3.76 5.31 -0.59
C LEU A 189 -3.97 4.19 0.43
N SER A 190 -3.01 3.96 1.31
CA SER A 190 -3.14 2.99 2.40
C SER A 190 -4.14 3.49 3.45
N PHE A 191 -4.09 4.76 3.85
CA PHE A 191 -5.03 5.38 4.79
C PHE A 191 -6.46 5.42 4.25
N SER A 192 -6.63 5.55 2.93
CA SER A 192 -7.95 5.41 2.33
C SER A 192 -8.51 4.00 2.40
N GLY A 193 -7.69 3.01 2.78
CA GLY A 193 -8.06 1.60 2.80
C GLY A 193 -7.78 0.92 1.47
N GLY A 194 -6.87 1.46 0.66
CA GLY A 194 -6.50 0.93 -0.64
C GLY A 194 -7.33 1.49 -1.81
N THR A 195 -6.95 1.06 -3.00
CA THR A 195 -7.63 1.33 -4.27
C THR A 195 -8.74 0.32 -4.55
N THR A 196 -9.66 0.62 -5.46
CA THR A 196 -10.63 -0.39 -5.92
C THR A 196 -9.99 -1.35 -6.93
N ASN A 197 -10.61 -2.50 -7.18
CA ASN A 197 -10.15 -3.44 -8.22
C ASN A 197 -10.31 -2.89 -9.66
N THR A 198 -10.97 -1.75 -9.80
CA THR A 198 -11.18 -1.02 -11.06
C THR A 198 -10.26 0.19 -11.21
N ALA A 199 -9.36 0.44 -10.27
CA ALA A 199 -8.37 1.51 -10.36
C ALA A 199 -7.35 1.26 -11.48
N ASP A 200 -6.98 2.31 -12.20
CA ASP A 200 -5.83 2.33 -13.10
C ASP A 200 -4.59 2.83 -12.37
N LEU A 201 -3.79 1.90 -11.84
CA LEU A 201 -2.59 2.20 -11.09
C LEU A 201 -1.45 2.77 -11.96
N ARG A 202 -1.56 2.76 -13.29
CA ARG A 202 -0.60 3.41 -14.21
C ARG A 202 -0.82 4.92 -14.28
N ASN A 203 -2.04 5.37 -13.95
CA ASN A 203 -2.54 6.72 -14.19
C ASN A 203 -3.09 7.38 -12.92
N VAL A 204 -2.30 7.36 -11.84
CA VAL A 204 -2.62 8.14 -10.63
C VAL A 204 -2.14 9.57 -10.84
N ILE A 205 -3.02 10.56 -10.66
CA ILE A 205 -2.70 11.97 -10.89
C ILE A 205 -2.60 12.69 -9.55
N VAL A 206 -1.49 13.39 -9.32
CA VAL A 206 -1.35 14.35 -8.23
C VAL A 206 -1.44 15.75 -8.81
N ARG A 207 -2.46 16.49 -8.42
CA ARG A 207 -2.71 17.88 -8.84
C ARG A 207 -2.39 18.83 -7.70
N ARG A 208 -1.49 19.77 -7.94
CA ARG A 208 -1.02 20.77 -6.97
C ARG A 208 -1.31 22.17 -7.46
N SER A 209 -1.87 23.00 -6.59
CA SER A 209 -2.02 24.44 -6.85
C SER A 209 -0.81 25.16 -6.28
N LEU A 210 -0.12 25.94 -7.12
CA LEU A 210 1.04 26.74 -6.72
C LEU A 210 0.60 28.10 -6.19
N SER A 211 1.52 28.79 -5.50
CA SER A 211 1.28 30.10 -4.89
C SER A 211 0.96 31.21 -5.90
N ASP A 212 1.36 31.04 -7.17
CA ASP A 212 1.02 31.94 -8.28
C ASP A 212 -0.38 31.69 -8.87
N GLY A 213 -1.12 30.72 -8.31
CA GLY A 213 -2.45 30.31 -8.78
C GLY A 213 -2.41 29.35 -9.97
N SER A 214 -1.23 28.98 -10.46
CA SER A 214 -1.10 27.93 -11.48
C SER A 214 -1.37 26.55 -10.88
N VAL A 215 -1.82 25.62 -11.73
CA VAL A 215 -2.07 24.24 -11.33
C VAL A 215 -1.14 23.35 -12.14
N ILE A 216 -0.40 22.50 -11.44
CA ILE A 216 0.45 21.49 -12.04
C ILE A 216 -0.13 20.10 -11.75
N GLU A 217 0.07 19.20 -12.70
CA GLU A 217 -0.33 17.81 -12.58
C GLU A 217 0.86 16.91 -12.84
N GLN A 218 1.01 15.88 -12.02
CA GLN A 218 1.96 14.81 -12.26
C GLN A 218 1.24 13.48 -12.30
N ARG A 219 1.49 12.73 -13.38
CA ARG A 219 1.06 11.35 -13.50
C ARG A 219 2.09 10.44 -12.84
N ILE A 220 1.62 9.58 -11.96
CA ILE A 220 2.40 8.62 -11.20
C ILE A 220 1.97 7.21 -11.58
N ASP A 221 2.95 6.40 -11.96
CA ASP A 221 2.78 4.99 -12.24
C ASP A 221 3.16 4.16 -11.00
N LEU A 222 2.15 3.53 -10.39
CA LEU A 222 2.29 2.59 -9.28
C LEU A 222 2.21 1.12 -9.74
N TYR A 223 1.81 0.88 -10.99
CA TYR A 223 1.68 -0.45 -11.57
C TYR A 223 3.04 -1.03 -11.98
N THR A 224 3.84 -0.27 -12.73
CA THR A 224 5.13 -0.73 -13.24
C THR A 224 6.09 -1.16 -12.12
N PRO A 225 6.23 -0.41 -11.01
CA PRO A 225 7.03 -0.84 -9.86
C PRO A 225 6.58 -2.18 -9.25
N LEU A 226 5.27 -2.42 -9.19
CA LEU A 226 4.70 -3.64 -8.64
C LEU A 226 5.06 -4.88 -9.48
N ILE A 227 5.03 -4.76 -10.82
CA ILE A 227 5.31 -5.89 -11.71
C ILE A 227 6.81 -6.11 -11.95
N THR A 228 7.62 -5.03 -11.89
CA THR A 228 9.06 -5.08 -12.16
C THR A 228 9.92 -5.22 -10.91
N GLY A 229 9.35 -4.98 -9.73
CA GLY A 229 10.10 -4.87 -8.47
C GLY A 229 11.01 -3.64 -8.41
N SER A 230 10.72 -2.61 -9.21
CA SER A 230 11.48 -1.34 -9.18
C SER A 230 11.02 -0.44 -8.02
N ASN A 231 11.75 0.66 -7.80
CA ASN A 231 11.44 1.58 -6.71
C ASN A 231 10.08 2.26 -6.89
N VAL A 232 9.25 2.23 -5.86
CA VAL A 232 7.98 2.97 -5.83
C VAL A 232 8.28 4.49 -5.77
N PRO A 233 7.62 5.30 -6.62
CA PRO A 233 7.75 6.75 -6.58
C PRO A 233 7.44 7.32 -5.19
N LYS A 234 8.41 8.03 -4.59
CA LYS A 234 8.26 8.69 -3.29
C LYS A 234 7.79 10.13 -3.49
N VAL A 235 6.48 10.30 -3.66
CA VAL A 235 5.85 11.61 -3.89
C VAL A 235 5.31 12.18 -2.58
N PRO A 236 6.00 13.13 -1.91
CA PRO A 236 5.45 13.88 -0.80
C PRO A 236 4.26 14.74 -1.23
N LEU A 237 3.21 14.71 -0.41
CA LEU A 237 1.99 15.48 -0.60
C LEU A 237 2.07 16.82 0.15
N GLN A 238 1.52 17.86 -0.45
CA GLN A 238 1.44 19.21 0.12
C GLN A 238 0.00 19.61 0.42
N GLY A 239 -0.16 20.64 1.25
CA GLY A 239 -1.45 21.21 1.56
C GLY A 239 -2.18 21.68 0.30
N GLY A 240 -3.43 21.25 0.13
CA GLY A 240 -4.25 21.57 -1.04
C GLY A 240 -4.08 20.62 -2.23
N ASP A 241 -3.17 19.64 -2.16
CA ASP A 241 -3.03 18.64 -3.21
C ASP A 241 -4.34 17.85 -3.40
N THR A 242 -4.65 17.52 -4.66
CA THR A 242 -5.70 16.59 -5.04
C THR A 242 -5.06 15.36 -5.66
N VAL A 243 -5.27 14.20 -5.05
CA VAL A 243 -4.90 12.90 -5.60
C VAL A 243 -6.13 12.30 -6.29
N ILE A 244 -5.97 11.94 -7.55
CA ILE A 244 -7.03 11.41 -8.42
C ILE A 244 -6.60 10.02 -8.87
N VAL A 245 -7.33 9.00 -8.44
CA VAL A 245 -7.12 7.63 -8.90
C VAL A 245 -8.12 7.35 -10.02
N SER A 246 -7.61 7.28 -11.25
CA SER A 246 -8.43 7.06 -12.43
C SER A 246 -9.02 5.64 -12.45
N ARG A 247 -10.16 5.48 -13.11
CA ARG A 247 -10.70 4.16 -13.42
C ARG A 247 -10.01 3.58 -14.64
N LEU A 248 -9.73 2.28 -14.58
CA LEU A 248 -9.26 1.51 -15.72
C LEU A 248 -10.40 1.29 -16.72
N GLU A 249 -10.28 1.89 -17.90
CA GLU A 249 -11.27 1.77 -18.97
C GLU A 249 -11.31 0.34 -19.54
N ILE A 250 -12.48 -0.04 -20.06
CA ILE A 250 -12.69 -1.34 -20.69
C ILE A 250 -11.95 -1.37 -22.03
N GLY A 251 -10.98 -2.28 -22.17
CA GLY A 251 -10.17 -2.44 -23.39
C GLY A 251 -8.73 -1.91 -23.27
N ASP A 252 -8.40 -1.18 -22.20
CA ASP A 252 -7.04 -0.72 -21.89
C ASP A 252 -6.28 -1.68 -20.95
N ASP A 253 -6.75 -2.93 -20.87
CA ASP A 253 -6.26 -3.96 -19.95
C ASP A 253 -5.30 -4.98 -20.56
N GLN A 254 -4.95 -4.84 -21.84
CA GLN A 254 -4.11 -5.80 -22.56
C GLN A 254 -2.78 -6.09 -21.85
N ASP A 255 -2.20 -5.07 -21.20
CA ASP A 255 -0.96 -5.17 -20.41
C ASP A 255 -1.18 -4.94 -18.90
N TYR A 256 -2.42 -5.00 -18.42
CA TYR A 256 -2.79 -4.76 -17.03
C TYR A 256 -3.25 -6.05 -16.33
N ASP A 257 -2.37 -6.65 -15.53
CA ASP A 257 -2.67 -7.89 -14.80
C ASP A 257 -3.58 -7.61 -13.60
N ARG A 258 -4.90 -7.70 -13.83
CA ARG A 258 -5.94 -7.52 -12.80
C ARG A 258 -5.83 -8.54 -11.67
N VAL A 259 -5.35 -9.75 -11.94
CA VAL A 259 -5.22 -10.81 -10.93
C VAL A 259 -4.09 -10.46 -9.97
N LEU A 260 -2.95 -10.02 -10.49
CA LEU A 260 -1.84 -9.54 -9.68
C LEU A 260 -2.26 -8.35 -8.82
N ILE A 261 -2.98 -7.37 -9.38
CA ILE A 261 -3.46 -6.21 -8.62
C ILE A 261 -4.37 -6.64 -7.49
N SER A 262 -5.39 -7.47 -7.76
CA SER A 262 -6.34 -7.94 -6.75
C SER A 262 -5.71 -8.68 -5.57
N ARG A 263 -4.50 -9.23 -5.76
CA ARG A 263 -3.74 -9.97 -4.75
C ARG A 263 -2.60 -9.15 -4.12
N SER A 264 -2.44 -7.90 -4.52
CA SER A 264 -1.43 -7.00 -3.97
C SER A 264 -1.93 -6.27 -2.72
N THR A 265 -1.04 -5.53 -2.07
CA THR A 265 -1.37 -4.71 -0.91
C THR A 265 -1.98 -3.35 -1.27
N LEU A 266 -2.11 -3.03 -2.56
CA LEU A 266 -2.57 -1.71 -3.04
C LEU A 266 -4.09 -1.56 -3.07
N PRO A 267 -4.89 -2.59 -3.43
CA PRO A 267 -6.33 -2.51 -3.30
C PRO A 267 -6.81 -2.58 -1.86
N VAL A 268 -8.10 -2.38 -1.68
CA VAL A 268 -8.82 -2.77 -0.47
C VAL A 268 -8.41 -4.17 -0.04
N GLN A 269 -8.00 -4.34 1.21
CA GLN A 269 -7.52 -5.62 1.73
C GLN A 269 -8.68 -6.53 2.18
N GLU A 270 -9.79 -5.93 2.61
CA GLU A 270 -10.99 -6.64 3.07
C GLU A 270 -12.23 -6.07 2.39
N ILE A 271 -13.02 -6.93 1.76
CA ILE A 271 -14.31 -6.60 1.17
C ILE A 271 -15.44 -6.97 2.12
N THR A 272 -16.47 -6.13 2.19
CA THR A 272 -17.72 -6.45 2.87
C THR A 272 -18.74 -6.95 1.85
N VAL A 273 -19.10 -8.21 1.97
CA VAL A 273 -20.11 -8.87 1.13
C VAL A 273 -21.34 -9.16 1.97
N ARG A 274 -22.52 -9.03 1.36
CA ARG A 274 -23.79 -9.29 2.03
C ARG A 274 -24.32 -10.66 1.62
N LEU A 275 -24.41 -11.59 2.57
CA LEU A 275 -25.02 -12.89 2.36
C LEU A 275 -26.50 -12.85 2.74
N LEU A 276 -27.34 -13.20 1.77
CA LEU A 276 -28.76 -13.46 1.96
C LEU A 276 -29.01 -14.97 1.85
N ALA A 277 -29.31 -15.61 2.98
CA ALA A 277 -29.55 -17.04 3.05
C ALA A 277 -30.82 -17.36 3.86
N PRO A 278 -31.57 -18.43 3.51
CA PRO A 278 -32.72 -18.87 4.28
C PRO A 278 -32.27 -19.49 5.61
N VAL A 279 -32.99 -19.16 6.68
CA VAL A 279 -32.79 -19.75 8.02
C VAL A 279 -34.02 -20.56 8.40
N GLN A 280 -33.81 -21.75 8.98
CA GLN A 280 -34.89 -22.62 9.43
C GLN A 280 -35.33 -22.27 10.86
N PRO A 281 -36.63 -22.41 11.22
CA PRO A 281 -37.73 -23.02 10.46
C PRO A 281 -38.45 -22.11 9.46
N SER A 282 -38.27 -20.78 9.54
CA SER A 282 -38.78 -19.83 8.55
C SER A 282 -38.10 -18.47 8.74
N GLY A 283 -37.45 -17.95 7.69
CA GLY A 283 -36.82 -16.63 7.72
C GLY A 283 -35.72 -16.49 6.67
N GLN A 284 -35.16 -15.28 6.58
CA GLN A 284 -33.94 -14.99 5.84
C GLN A 284 -32.99 -14.27 6.80
N VAL A 285 -31.71 -14.62 6.75
CA VAL A 285 -30.66 -13.84 7.40
C VAL A 285 -29.96 -13.01 6.34
N LEU A 286 -29.76 -11.73 6.67
CA LEU A 286 -28.80 -10.86 6.01
C LEU A 286 -27.58 -10.81 6.92
N GLN A 287 -26.47 -11.36 6.46
CA GLN A 287 -25.19 -11.34 7.18
C GLN A 287 -24.18 -10.52 6.38
N ASN A 288 -23.55 -9.54 7.04
CA ASN A 288 -22.39 -8.88 6.48
C ASN A 288 -21.16 -9.75 6.79
N LEU A 289 -20.42 -10.12 5.74
CA LEU A 289 -19.21 -10.91 5.81
C LEU A 289 -18.05 -10.02 5.40
N VAL A 290 -17.06 -9.91 6.28
CA VAL A 290 -15.79 -9.27 5.96
C VAL A 290 -14.85 -10.37 5.49
N LEU A 291 -14.40 -10.28 4.25
CA LEU A 291 -13.59 -11.29 3.59
C LEU A 291 -12.35 -10.63 2.97
N PRO A 292 -11.22 -11.34 2.83
CA PRO A 292 -10.09 -10.84 2.07
C PRO A 292 -10.49 -10.44 0.64
N ASN A 293 -9.87 -9.40 0.08
CA ASN A 293 -10.06 -9.08 -1.34
C ASN A 293 -9.52 -10.22 -2.23
N GLY A 294 -10.21 -10.47 -3.34
CA GLY A 294 -10.01 -11.64 -4.17
C GLY A 294 -10.75 -12.88 -3.67
N SER A 295 -11.46 -12.81 -2.54
CA SER A 295 -12.31 -13.90 -2.07
C SER A 295 -13.41 -14.26 -3.06
N ASP A 296 -13.80 -15.52 -3.01
CA ASP A 296 -14.88 -16.09 -3.83
C ASP A 296 -16.03 -16.63 -2.98
N PHE A 297 -16.98 -17.31 -3.63
CA PHE A 297 -18.12 -17.87 -2.94
C PHE A 297 -17.77 -19.02 -1.97
N LEU A 298 -16.68 -19.76 -2.19
CA LEU A 298 -16.24 -20.80 -1.26
C LEU A 298 -15.77 -20.17 0.06
N ASP A 299 -15.13 -19.01 0.00
CA ASP A 299 -14.71 -18.27 1.19
C ASP A 299 -15.91 -17.81 2.02
N ILE A 300 -17.03 -17.44 1.37
CA ILE A 300 -18.31 -17.17 2.05
C ILE A 300 -18.78 -18.41 2.82
N ILE A 301 -18.76 -19.59 2.19
CA ILE A 301 -19.19 -20.83 2.87
C ILE A 301 -18.29 -21.13 4.06
N ALA A 302 -16.98 -20.94 3.91
CA ALA A 302 -16.01 -21.18 4.97
C ALA A 302 -16.17 -20.21 6.14
N ALA A 303 -16.56 -18.96 5.87
CA ALA A 303 -16.74 -17.91 6.87
C ALA A 303 -18.05 -18.02 7.67
N VAL A 304 -19.05 -18.76 7.17
CA VAL A 304 -20.36 -18.87 7.81
C VAL A 304 -20.44 -20.14 8.68
N PRO A 305 -20.95 -20.06 9.93
CA PRO A 305 -21.14 -21.24 10.77
C PRO A 305 -22.02 -22.29 10.09
N LEU A 306 -21.41 -23.42 9.74
CA LEU A 306 -22.01 -24.53 9.00
C LEU A 306 -23.32 -25.07 9.62
N ALA A 307 -23.56 -24.85 10.92
CA ALA A 307 -24.76 -25.31 11.61
C ALA A 307 -26.08 -24.71 11.06
N ASP A 308 -26.05 -23.47 10.55
CA ASP A 308 -27.26 -22.78 10.07
C ASP A 308 -27.47 -22.89 8.54
N VAL A 309 -26.39 -23.13 7.77
CA VAL A 309 -26.40 -23.13 6.29
C VAL A 309 -26.45 -24.53 5.67
N LEU A 310 -26.02 -25.59 6.37
CA LEU A 310 -25.92 -26.96 5.83
C LEU A 310 -27.24 -27.63 5.43
N ARG A 311 -28.39 -26.98 5.68
CA ARG A 311 -29.69 -27.46 5.19
C ARG A 311 -30.20 -26.72 3.95
N VAL A 312 -29.41 -25.79 3.42
CA VAL A 312 -29.74 -24.94 2.27
C VAL A 312 -29.21 -25.59 1.00
N ASN A 313 -30.02 -25.60 -0.06
CA ASN A 313 -29.57 -26.05 -1.37
C ASN A 313 -28.58 -25.03 -1.94
N VAL A 314 -27.28 -25.26 -1.74
CA VAL A 314 -26.18 -24.38 -2.20
C VAL A 314 -25.94 -24.48 -3.71
N THR A 315 -26.77 -25.22 -4.45
CA THR A 315 -26.62 -25.32 -5.92
C THR A 315 -27.21 -24.14 -6.67
N ASP A 316 -27.93 -23.26 -5.96
CA ASP A 316 -28.71 -22.16 -6.53
C ASP A 316 -28.26 -20.82 -5.95
N VAL A 317 -27.08 -20.36 -6.36
CA VAL A 317 -26.45 -19.13 -5.85
C VAL A 317 -26.47 -18.03 -6.90
N THR A 318 -26.80 -16.82 -6.47
CA THR A 318 -26.90 -15.65 -7.33
C THR A 318 -26.08 -14.52 -6.73
N LEU A 319 -25.17 -13.96 -7.53
CA LEU A 319 -24.42 -12.77 -7.23
C LEU A 319 -25.18 -11.56 -7.78
N LEU A 320 -25.39 -10.56 -6.95
CA LEU A 320 -25.91 -9.25 -7.34
C LEU A 320 -24.80 -8.23 -7.12
N ARG A 321 -24.45 -7.51 -8.19
CA ARG A 321 -23.41 -6.48 -8.19
C ARG A 321 -23.98 -5.17 -8.72
N PHE A 322 -23.77 -4.07 -8.02
CA PHE A 322 -24.19 -2.77 -8.53
C PHE A 322 -23.17 -2.25 -9.56
N ASP A 323 -23.65 -1.86 -10.74
CA ASP A 323 -22.89 -1.18 -11.78
C ASP A 323 -23.15 0.32 -11.66
N PRO A 324 -22.22 1.11 -11.07
CA PRO A 324 -22.44 2.53 -10.83
C PRO A 324 -22.49 3.35 -12.13
N GLU A 325 -21.82 2.91 -13.20
CA GLU A 325 -21.83 3.60 -14.51
C GLU A 325 -23.20 3.52 -15.17
N ARG A 326 -23.79 2.34 -15.09
CA ARG A 326 -25.10 2.07 -15.70
C ARG A 326 -26.26 2.31 -14.74
N GLY A 327 -25.97 2.66 -13.49
CA GLY A 327 -26.95 2.88 -12.42
C GLY A 327 -27.89 1.68 -12.20
N ARG A 328 -27.41 0.45 -12.42
CA ARG A 328 -28.25 -0.77 -12.39
C ARG A 328 -27.55 -1.93 -11.70
N VAL A 329 -28.33 -2.87 -11.18
CA VAL A 329 -27.81 -4.12 -10.59
C VAL A 329 -27.62 -5.16 -11.68
N ILE A 330 -26.42 -5.74 -11.74
CA ILE A 330 -26.07 -6.90 -12.55
C ILE A 330 -26.33 -8.15 -11.71
N THR A 331 -27.02 -9.12 -12.30
CA THR A 331 -27.35 -10.39 -11.68
C THR A 331 -26.61 -11.52 -12.40
N GLN A 332 -25.81 -12.29 -11.67
CA GLN A 332 -25.07 -13.43 -12.21
C GLN A 332 -25.39 -14.70 -11.43
N SER A 333 -25.81 -15.76 -12.13
CA SER A 333 -25.97 -17.08 -11.50
C SER A 333 -24.61 -17.76 -11.38
N LEU A 334 -24.27 -18.25 -10.19
CA LEU A 334 -22.99 -18.94 -9.95
C LEU A 334 -23.18 -20.45 -10.05
N ASN A 335 -22.34 -21.12 -10.84
CA ASN A 335 -22.37 -22.58 -10.99
C ASN A 335 -21.53 -23.26 -9.91
N ILE A 336 -22.07 -23.33 -8.69
CA ILE A 336 -21.34 -23.84 -7.53
C ILE A 336 -20.96 -25.32 -7.70
N ARG A 337 -21.75 -26.11 -8.43
CA ARG A 337 -21.42 -27.52 -8.68
C ARG A 337 -20.13 -27.66 -9.48
N ALA A 338 -19.94 -26.84 -10.51
CA ALA A 338 -18.72 -26.86 -11.32
C ALA A 338 -17.49 -26.47 -10.48
N ILE A 339 -17.62 -25.42 -9.66
CA ILE A 339 -16.55 -24.95 -8.76
C ILE A 339 -16.16 -26.03 -7.74
N LEU A 340 -17.15 -26.66 -7.08
CA LEU A 340 -16.91 -27.76 -6.13
C LEU A 340 -16.29 -29.00 -6.77
N ASN A 341 -16.49 -29.20 -8.08
CA ASN A 341 -15.88 -30.26 -8.86
C ASN A 341 -14.48 -29.89 -9.41
N GLY A 342 -13.95 -28.71 -9.06
CA GLY A 342 -12.61 -28.27 -9.42
C GLY A 342 -12.50 -27.45 -10.70
N ASP A 343 -13.62 -27.06 -11.32
CA ASP A 343 -13.61 -26.17 -12.49
C ASP A 343 -13.53 -24.70 -12.07
N LEU A 344 -12.30 -24.18 -12.05
CA LEU A 344 -12.01 -22.81 -11.62
C LEU A 344 -12.45 -21.74 -12.63
N SER A 345 -12.87 -22.11 -13.85
CA SER A 345 -13.33 -21.13 -14.85
C SER A 345 -14.66 -20.46 -14.46
N TYR A 346 -15.40 -21.06 -13.53
CA TYR A 346 -16.65 -20.54 -12.98
C TYR A 346 -16.46 -19.73 -11.69
N VAL A 347 -15.23 -19.63 -11.18
CA VAL A 347 -14.93 -18.82 -9.98
C VAL A 347 -15.05 -17.35 -10.35
N VAL A 348 -15.92 -16.65 -9.64
CA VAL A 348 -16.11 -15.21 -9.79
C VAL A 348 -15.57 -14.55 -8.53
N PRO A 349 -14.54 -13.69 -8.64
CA PRO A 349 -14.06 -12.94 -7.49
C PRO A 349 -15.13 -11.94 -7.04
N LEU A 350 -15.35 -11.91 -5.73
CA LEU A 350 -16.26 -11.00 -5.08
C LEU A 350 -15.66 -9.59 -5.02
N GLN A 351 -16.53 -8.60 -4.92
CA GLN A 351 -16.20 -7.19 -4.83
C GLN A 351 -16.90 -6.57 -3.61
N GLU A 352 -16.38 -5.43 -3.17
CA GLU A 352 -17.00 -4.61 -2.12
C GLU A 352 -18.47 -4.34 -2.43
N GLY A 353 -19.34 -4.59 -1.46
CA GLY A 353 -20.77 -4.33 -1.59
C GLY A 353 -21.55 -5.36 -2.42
N ASP A 354 -20.91 -6.42 -2.91
CA ASP A 354 -21.61 -7.53 -3.56
C ASP A 354 -22.66 -8.13 -2.62
N VAL A 355 -23.79 -8.56 -3.18
CA VAL A 355 -24.83 -9.28 -2.46
C VAL A 355 -24.94 -10.69 -3.02
N VAL A 356 -24.68 -11.69 -2.18
CA VAL A 356 -24.79 -13.09 -2.53
C VAL A 356 -26.09 -13.65 -1.98
N VAL A 357 -26.93 -14.16 -2.86
CA VAL A 357 -28.23 -14.73 -2.51
C VAL A 357 -28.19 -16.24 -2.71
N VAL A 358 -28.47 -16.99 -1.65
CA VAL A 358 -28.55 -18.45 -1.63
C VAL A 358 -30.01 -18.84 -1.41
N GLY A 359 -30.66 -19.64 -2.27
CA GLY A 359 -32.07 -20.01 -2.05
C GLY A 359 -32.80 -20.64 -3.24
N ARG A 360 -34.11 -20.92 -3.11
CA ARG A 360 -34.91 -21.65 -4.14
C ARG A 360 -35.70 -20.73 -5.07
N THR A 361 -35.60 -21.00 -6.38
CA THR A 361 -36.24 -20.34 -7.55
C THR A 361 -35.88 -18.85 -7.80
N LEU A 362 -35.45 -18.54 -9.03
CA LEU A 362 -34.97 -17.22 -9.48
C LEU A 362 -35.94 -16.05 -9.19
N LEU A 363 -37.26 -16.26 -9.31
CA LEU A 363 -38.26 -15.21 -9.04
C LEU A 363 -38.28 -14.78 -7.56
N GLY A 364 -38.20 -15.72 -6.61
CA GLY A 364 -38.19 -15.40 -5.18
C GLY A 364 -36.91 -14.67 -4.74
N LYS A 365 -35.78 -14.92 -5.42
CA LYS A 365 -34.47 -14.34 -5.12
C LYS A 365 -34.40 -12.83 -5.43
N VAL A 366 -34.98 -12.41 -6.55
CA VAL A 366 -34.96 -11.00 -6.98
C VAL A 366 -35.86 -10.14 -6.07
N PHE A 367 -37.05 -10.63 -5.71
CA PHE A 367 -37.95 -9.93 -4.79
C PHE A 367 -37.39 -9.84 -3.36
N ALA A 368 -36.70 -10.89 -2.88
CA ALA A 368 -36.05 -10.88 -1.56
C ALA A 368 -34.92 -9.84 -1.48
N ALA A 369 -34.05 -9.79 -2.50
CA ALA A 369 -32.99 -8.79 -2.57
C ALA A 369 -33.55 -7.36 -2.72
N PHE A 370 -34.64 -7.18 -3.48
CA PHE A 370 -35.30 -5.88 -3.65
C PHE A 370 -35.87 -5.34 -2.32
N ASN A 371 -36.46 -6.21 -1.49
CA ASN A 371 -36.96 -5.85 -0.16
C ASN A 371 -35.82 -5.55 0.84
N VAL A 372 -34.62 -6.08 0.62
CA VAL A 372 -33.45 -5.85 1.50
C VAL A 372 -32.68 -4.60 1.10
N LEU A 373 -32.51 -4.35 -0.22
CA LEU A 373 -31.90 -3.13 -0.77
C LEU A 373 -32.69 -1.86 -0.38
N THR A 374 -33.99 -2.00 -0.13
CA THR A 374 -34.88 -0.89 0.24
C THR A 374 -34.98 -0.64 1.75
N GLN A 375 -34.41 -1.51 2.60
CA GLN A 375 -34.63 -1.46 4.06
C GLN A 375 -33.65 -0.62 4.89
N PRO A 376 -32.67 0.09 4.30
CA PRO A 376 -32.09 1.25 4.99
C PRO A 376 -31.99 2.50 4.09
N ILE A 377 -32.88 2.72 3.12
CA ILE A 377 -32.93 3.99 2.38
C ILE A 377 -34.06 4.83 2.96
N ARG A 378 -33.77 5.39 4.13
CA ARG A 378 -34.60 6.37 4.82
C ARG A 378 -33.99 7.77 4.73
N ASP A 379 -33.37 8.12 3.61
CA ASP A 379 -33.61 9.39 2.88
C ASP A 379 -32.87 9.42 1.55
N LEU A 380 -33.59 9.44 0.43
CA LEU A 380 -34.86 10.13 0.12
C LEU A 380 -34.62 11.57 -0.39
N GLU A 381 -34.89 11.90 -1.66
CA GLU A 381 -36.18 11.96 -2.36
C GLU A 381 -36.15 11.45 -3.84
N SER A 382 -35.03 10.96 -4.37
CA SER A 382 -34.90 10.63 -5.81
C SER A 382 -35.51 9.28 -6.22
N PHE A 383 -35.67 8.35 -5.28
CA PHE A 383 -36.47 7.14 -5.46
C PHE A 383 -37.96 7.47 -5.77
N TRP A 384 -38.42 8.67 -5.38
CA TRP A 384 -39.83 9.08 -5.44
C TRP A 384 -40.29 9.72 -6.76
N ARG A 385 -39.40 10.01 -7.73
CA ARG A 385 -39.80 10.80 -8.92
C ARG A 385 -39.95 10.01 -10.23
N VAL A 386 -39.35 8.82 -10.37
CA VAL A 386 -39.23 8.15 -11.69
C VAL A 386 -40.31 7.11 -11.98
N PHE A 387 -41.12 6.73 -10.99
CA PHE A 387 -42.45 6.17 -11.26
C PHE A 387 -43.43 7.21 -11.85
N ASN A 388 -43.02 8.47 -12.01
CA ASN A 388 -43.94 9.59 -12.22
C ASN A 388 -43.62 10.49 -13.42
N ARG A 389 -43.33 9.92 -14.61
CA ARG A 389 -43.84 10.46 -15.88
C ARG A 389 -44.15 9.30 -16.84
N GLY A 390 -45.44 9.06 -16.99
CA GLY A 390 -46.00 7.85 -17.62
C GLY A 390 -45.81 7.75 -19.13
N PHE A 391 -45.75 6.50 -19.58
CA PHE A 391 -46.79 5.83 -20.36
C PHE A 391 -46.89 4.37 -19.91
#